data_AF-R6Y7P9-F1
#
_entry.id   AF-R6Y7P9-F1
#
_cell.length_a   1.000
_cell.length_b   1.000
_cell.length_c   1.000
_cell.angle_alpha   90.00
_cell.angle_beta   90.00
_cell.angle_gamma   90.00
#
_symmetry.space_group_name_H-M   'P 1'
#
loop_
_entity.id
_entity.type
_entity.pdbx_description
1 polymer ?
#
loop_
_entity_poly.entity_id
_entity_poly.type
_entity_poly.pdbx_seq_one_letter_code
_entity_poly.pdbx_strand_id
1 'polypeptide(L)'
;MEALIANARFHFHKQLFETNTLTLTSAGVASNADTSSRGSKAIARRIVDILVDEQHHAVSTVDKISGQTLGKQFETLTMDFLRETFPNLQNLRPGRWTILQLGNNNKLKTSDFAQYEHLAYLNELTAQNAQLAAALGNDYLVAPDVVIYRDLYEDSEINAAQCIVDGDVSKMADIRKANGGKPLLHASVSAKYTMRSDRAQNSRTEALNLIRNRKGHLPHIVVVTAEPMPNRLASLALGTGDIDCVYHFALYELIRAVKEVGSEDAVETLETLVQGKRLKDISDLPLDLAV
;
A
#
# COMPACT_ATOMS: atom_id res chain seq x y z
N MET A 1 -23.07 -1.19 17.80
CA MET A 1 -22.13 -0.23 17.21
C MET A 1 -21.18 -1.06 16.38
N GLU A 2 -21.18 -0.90 15.06
CA GLU A 2 -20.25 -1.62 14.19
C GLU A 2 -18.84 -1.06 14.35
N ALA A 3 -17.83 -1.92 14.24
CA ALA A 3 -16.43 -1.51 14.41
C ALA A 3 -16.01 -0.57 13.28
N LEU A 4 -15.27 0.51 13.59
CA LEU A 4 -14.86 1.53 12.61
C LEU A 4 -14.15 0.93 11.39
N ILE A 5 -13.20 0.01 11.62
CA ILE A 5 -12.46 -0.66 10.54
C ILE A 5 -13.37 -1.57 9.72
N ALA A 6 -14.34 -2.25 10.34
CA ALA A 6 -15.31 -3.07 9.61
C ALA A 6 -16.19 -2.21 8.68
N ASN A 7 -16.62 -1.04 9.15
CA ASN A 7 -17.36 -0.08 8.33
C ASN A 7 -16.50 0.46 7.18
N ALA A 8 -15.27 0.88 7.45
CA ALA A 8 -14.35 1.35 6.41
C ALA A 8 -14.06 0.26 5.37
N ARG A 9 -13.94 -1.01 5.77
CA ARG A 9 -13.78 -2.15 4.85
C ARG A 9 -15.01 -2.32 3.97
N PHE A 10 -16.22 -2.25 4.54
CA PHE A 10 -17.47 -2.29 3.79
C PHE A 10 -17.56 -1.12 2.79
N HIS A 11 -17.24 0.10 3.23
CA HIS A 11 -17.21 1.29 2.37
C HIS A 11 -16.20 1.16 1.23
N PHE A 12 -15.01 0.64 1.50
CA PHE A 12 -13.99 0.36 0.51
C PHE A 12 -14.48 -0.63 -0.56
N HIS A 13 -15.15 -1.73 -0.15
CA HIS A 13 -15.76 -2.68 -1.08
C HIS A 13 -16.89 -2.05 -1.89
N LYS A 14 -17.77 -1.30 -1.23
CA LYS A 14 -18.85 -0.56 -1.90
C LYS A 14 -18.32 0.37 -2.99
N GLN A 15 -17.29 1.16 -2.66
CA GLN A 15 -16.70 2.09 -3.60
C GLN A 15 -16.05 1.38 -4.79
N LEU A 16 -15.43 0.20 -4.60
CA LEU A 16 -14.91 -0.59 -5.73
C LEU A 16 -16.00 -0.90 -6.77
N PHE A 17 -17.23 -1.19 -6.33
CA PHE A 17 -18.36 -1.40 -7.24
C PHE A 17 -18.88 -0.09 -7.84
N GLU A 18 -19.09 0.95 -7.02
CA GLU A 18 -19.65 2.24 -7.45
C GLU A 18 -18.75 2.99 -8.44
N THR A 19 -17.43 2.87 -8.33
CA THR A 19 -16.47 3.48 -9.25
C THR A 19 -16.20 2.64 -10.50
N ASN A 20 -16.88 1.50 -10.64
CA ASN A 20 -16.65 0.48 -11.66
C ASN A 20 -15.20 -0.03 -11.67
N THR A 21 -14.53 -0.07 -10.51
CA THR A 21 -13.22 -0.72 -10.40
C THR A 21 -13.40 -2.24 -10.39
N LEU A 22 -14.29 -2.77 -9.55
CA LEU A 22 -14.67 -4.17 -9.51
C LEU A 22 -16.00 -4.38 -10.24
N THR A 23 -15.93 -4.91 -11.46
CA THR A 23 -17.08 -5.13 -12.34
C THR A 23 -17.11 -6.55 -12.87
N LEU A 24 -18.21 -6.92 -13.52
CA LEU A 24 -18.32 -8.16 -14.30
C LEU A 24 -18.48 -7.83 -15.78
N THR A 25 -17.91 -8.62 -16.67
CA THR A 25 -18.25 -8.54 -18.10
C THR A 25 -19.60 -9.21 -18.37
N SER A 26 -20.13 -9.04 -19.58
CA SER A 26 -21.32 -9.76 -20.06
C SER A 26 -21.16 -11.30 -19.99
N ALA A 27 -19.92 -11.79 -20.07
CA ALA A 27 -19.57 -13.20 -19.89
C ALA A 27 -19.34 -13.61 -18.42
N GLY A 28 -19.64 -12.72 -17.47
CA GLY A 28 -19.49 -12.97 -16.04
C GLY A 28 -18.04 -12.95 -15.52
N VAL A 29 -17.09 -12.39 -16.27
CA VAL A 29 -15.67 -12.34 -15.85
C VAL A 29 -15.41 -11.09 -15.02
N ALA A 30 -14.87 -11.26 -13.81
CA ALA A 30 -14.54 -10.14 -12.93
C ALA A 30 -13.36 -9.30 -13.47
N SER A 31 -13.37 -7.99 -13.23
CA SER A 31 -12.34 -7.06 -13.75
C SER A 31 -10.94 -7.28 -13.17
N ASN A 32 -10.81 -7.94 -12.03
CA ASN A 32 -9.54 -8.38 -11.45
C ASN A 32 -9.09 -9.78 -11.91
N ALA A 33 -9.86 -10.47 -12.74
CA ALA A 33 -9.50 -11.78 -13.26
C ALA A 33 -8.55 -11.71 -14.46
N ASP A 34 -7.69 -12.71 -14.58
CA ASP A 34 -7.02 -13.00 -15.84
C ASP A 34 -7.96 -13.78 -16.77
N THR A 35 -8.35 -13.14 -17.86
CA THR A 35 -9.28 -13.69 -18.86
C THR A 35 -8.80 -15.00 -19.49
N SER A 36 -7.48 -15.22 -19.52
CA SER A 36 -6.83 -16.43 -20.06
C SER A 36 -6.75 -17.58 -19.04
N SER A 37 -6.93 -17.31 -17.75
CA SER A 37 -6.84 -18.32 -16.68
C SER A 37 -8.23 -18.75 -16.20
N ARG A 38 -8.56 -20.04 -16.35
CA ARG A 38 -9.84 -20.58 -15.85
C ARG A 38 -9.97 -20.45 -14.33
N GLY A 39 -8.90 -20.76 -13.60
CA GLY A 39 -8.87 -20.65 -12.14
C GLY A 39 -9.04 -19.21 -11.67
N SER A 40 -8.37 -18.26 -12.33
CA SER A 40 -8.48 -16.83 -11.99
C SER A 40 -9.91 -16.32 -12.18
N LYS A 41 -10.55 -16.68 -13.30
CA LYS A 41 -11.95 -16.33 -13.56
C LYS A 41 -12.89 -16.91 -12.50
N ALA A 42 -12.73 -18.18 -12.16
CA ALA A 42 -13.59 -18.85 -11.18
C ALA A 42 -13.45 -18.21 -9.78
N ILE A 43 -12.22 -18.05 -9.29
CA ILE A 43 -11.95 -17.49 -7.96
C ILE A 43 -12.42 -16.04 -7.89
N ALA A 44 -12.05 -15.21 -8.85
CA ALA A 44 -12.43 -13.80 -8.87
C ALA A 44 -13.95 -13.62 -8.94
N ARG A 45 -14.63 -14.42 -9.78
CA ARG A 45 -16.09 -14.41 -9.84
C ARG A 45 -16.69 -14.78 -8.48
N ARG A 46 -16.17 -15.83 -7.83
CA ARG A 46 -16.70 -16.28 -6.55
C ARG A 46 -16.51 -15.25 -5.43
N ILE A 47 -15.39 -14.51 -5.42
CA ILE A 47 -15.20 -13.38 -4.50
C ILE A 47 -16.31 -12.33 -4.69
N VAL A 48 -16.60 -11.96 -5.95
CA VAL A 48 -17.67 -11.01 -6.26
C VAL A 48 -19.02 -11.54 -5.78
N ASP A 49 -19.34 -12.80 -6.06
CA ASP A 49 -20.61 -13.40 -5.62
C ASP A 49 -20.77 -13.34 -4.09
N ILE A 50 -19.72 -13.70 -3.32
CA ILE A 50 -19.74 -13.62 -1.86
C ILE A 50 -19.99 -12.18 -1.38
N LEU A 51 -19.28 -11.19 -1.96
CA LEU A 51 -19.44 -9.79 -1.59
C LEU A 51 -20.87 -9.29 -1.90
N VAL A 52 -21.45 -9.68 -3.02
CA VAL A 52 -22.82 -9.30 -3.40
C VAL A 52 -23.84 -9.94 -2.48
N ASP A 53 -23.73 -11.25 -2.24
CA ASP A 53 -24.67 -12.01 -1.44
C ASP A 53 -24.69 -11.49 0.01
N GLU A 54 -23.53 -11.18 0.58
CA GLU A 54 -23.41 -10.82 2.00
C GLU A 54 -23.55 -9.32 2.28
N GLN A 55 -23.04 -8.48 1.36
CA GLN A 55 -22.98 -7.03 1.57
C GLN A 55 -23.99 -6.26 0.70
N HIS A 56 -24.71 -6.97 -0.19
CA HIS A 56 -25.79 -6.43 -1.04
C HIS A 56 -25.33 -5.29 -1.95
N HIS A 57 -24.07 -5.34 -2.42
CA HIS A 57 -23.54 -4.40 -3.39
C HIS A 57 -24.15 -4.60 -4.78
N ALA A 58 -24.42 -3.51 -5.48
CA ALA A 58 -24.84 -3.55 -6.87
C ALA A 58 -23.62 -3.68 -7.78
N VAL A 59 -23.56 -4.74 -8.61
CA VAL A 59 -22.44 -4.94 -9.55
C VAL A 59 -22.79 -4.46 -10.94
N SER A 60 -21.96 -3.59 -11.48
CA SER A 60 -22.08 -3.12 -12.85
C SER A 60 -21.54 -4.15 -13.86
N THR A 61 -22.23 -4.27 -14.99
CA THR A 61 -21.73 -5.02 -16.15
C THR A 61 -20.95 -4.08 -17.08
N VAL A 62 -19.64 -4.29 -17.21
CA VAL A 62 -18.75 -3.48 -18.06
C VAL A 62 -17.75 -4.37 -18.79
N ASP A 63 -17.76 -4.36 -20.12
CA ASP A 63 -16.94 -5.29 -20.92
C ASP A 63 -15.46 -4.88 -21.06
N LYS A 64 -15.12 -3.59 -20.93
CA LYS A 64 -13.72 -3.15 -21.05
C LYS A 64 -13.44 -1.87 -20.27
N ILE A 65 -12.51 -1.98 -19.33
CA ILE A 65 -11.87 -0.85 -18.64
C ILE A 65 -10.36 -1.01 -18.80
N SER A 66 -9.65 0.09 -19.01
CA SER A 66 -8.20 0.03 -19.16
C SER A 66 -7.55 -0.36 -17.81
N GLY A 67 -6.51 -1.21 -17.85
CA GLY A 67 -5.80 -1.61 -16.64
C GLY A 67 -5.12 -0.42 -15.92
N GLN A 68 -4.77 0.64 -16.65
CA GLN A 68 -4.23 1.88 -16.07
C GLN A 68 -5.30 2.63 -15.25
N THR A 69 -6.52 2.69 -15.77
CA THR A 69 -7.67 3.29 -15.06
C THR A 69 -7.96 2.51 -13.78
N LEU A 70 -8.03 1.18 -13.87
CA LEU A 70 -8.29 0.31 -12.71
C LEU A 70 -7.19 0.44 -11.64
N GLY A 71 -5.92 0.48 -12.05
CA GLY A 71 -4.79 0.71 -11.14
C GLY A 71 -4.95 2.02 -10.36
N LYS A 72 -5.12 3.13 -11.07
CA LYS A 72 -5.26 4.46 -10.45
C LYS A 72 -6.49 4.58 -9.54
N GLN A 73 -7.62 3.98 -9.94
CA GLN A 73 -8.81 3.94 -9.08
C GLN A 73 -8.53 3.13 -7.81
N PHE A 74 -7.92 1.95 -7.93
CA PHE A 74 -7.59 1.11 -6.78
C PHE A 74 -6.61 1.78 -5.81
N GLU A 75 -5.60 2.50 -6.33
CA GLU A 75 -4.70 3.33 -5.53
C GLU A 75 -5.47 4.39 -4.73
N THR A 76 -6.40 5.10 -5.38
CA THR A 76 -7.23 6.14 -4.74
C THR A 76 -8.10 5.55 -3.63
N LEU A 77 -8.78 4.45 -3.92
CA LEU A 77 -9.65 3.78 -2.93
C LEU A 77 -8.86 3.23 -1.75
N THR A 78 -7.65 2.70 -1.99
CA THR A 78 -6.76 2.23 -0.92
C THR A 78 -6.32 3.40 -0.03
N MET A 79 -5.99 4.55 -0.63
CA MET A 79 -5.64 5.76 0.10
C MET A 79 -6.83 6.25 0.96
N ASP A 80 -8.04 6.25 0.42
CA ASP A 80 -9.23 6.72 1.13
C ASP A 80 -9.59 5.79 2.30
N PHE A 81 -9.50 4.46 2.12
CA PHE A 81 -9.61 3.50 3.22
C PHE A 81 -8.61 3.80 4.35
N LEU A 82 -7.35 4.10 4.03
CA LEU A 82 -6.33 4.43 5.01
C LEU A 82 -6.61 5.76 5.73
N ARG A 83 -7.17 6.76 5.03
CA ARG A 83 -7.60 8.05 5.61
C ARG A 83 -8.77 7.89 6.57
N GLU A 84 -9.69 7.00 6.27
CA GLU A 84 -10.84 6.72 7.13
C GLU A 84 -10.46 5.91 8.37
N THR A 85 -9.32 5.21 8.37
CA THR A 85 -8.93 4.28 9.44
C THR A 85 -7.77 4.78 10.28
N PHE A 86 -6.55 4.82 9.73
CA PHE A 86 -5.30 5.00 10.48
C PHE A 86 -5.27 6.26 11.37
N PRO A 87 -5.75 7.44 10.92
CA PRO A 87 -5.77 8.64 11.77
C PRO A 87 -6.61 8.50 13.04
N ASN A 88 -7.55 7.57 13.12
CA ASN A 88 -8.37 7.32 14.31
C ASN A 88 -7.63 6.54 15.42
N LEU A 89 -6.42 6.02 15.15
CA LEU A 89 -5.62 5.23 16.09
C LEU A 89 -4.68 6.09 16.94
N GLN A 90 -5.04 7.35 17.24
CA GLN A 90 -4.20 8.29 18.00
C GLN A 90 -3.83 7.79 19.39
N ASN A 91 -4.66 6.94 20.00
CA ASN A 91 -4.38 6.35 21.31
C ASN A 91 -3.25 5.30 21.26
N LEU A 92 -3.03 4.65 20.12
CA LEU A 92 -1.96 3.68 19.91
C LEU A 92 -0.72 4.34 19.28
N ARG A 93 -0.95 5.22 18.30
CA ARG A 93 0.11 5.86 17.52
C ARG A 93 -0.18 7.36 17.35
N PRO A 94 0.01 8.17 18.40
CA PRO A 94 -0.30 9.60 18.35
C PRO A 94 0.59 10.32 17.35
N GLY A 95 -0.03 11.19 16.55
CA GLY A 95 0.68 12.08 15.66
C GLY A 95 -0.19 12.75 14.60
N ARG A 96 0.36 13.81 14.03
CA ARG A 96 -0.10 14.48 12.82
C ARG A 96 0.31 13.66 11.61
N TRP A 97 -0.61 12.83 11.16
CA TRP A 97 -0.43 11.94 10.02
C TRP A 97 -1.05 12.56 8.77
N THR A 98 -0.31 12.52 7.67
CA THR A 98 -0.82 12.87 6.34
C THR A 98 -0.69 11.68 5.42
N ILE A 99 -1.75 11.41 4.65
CA ILE A 99 -1.84 10.30 3.69
C ILE A 99 -2.10 10.87 2.31
N LEU A 100 -1.19 10.62 1.37
CA LEU A 100 -1.24 11.15 -0.01
C LEU A 100 -0.87 10.08 -1.02
N GLN A 101 -1.48 10.14 -2.20
CA GLN A 101 -1.00 9.45 -3.38
C GLN A 101 0.28 10.14 -3.88
N LEU A 102 1.26 9.39 -4.35
CA LEU A 102 2.46 9.91 -5.01
C LEU A 102 2.45 9.46 -6.49
N GLY A 103 1.53 10.02 -7.27
CA GLY A 103 1.49 9.76 -8.71
C GLY A 103 2.54 10.58 -9.48
N ASN A 104 2.83 10.20 -10.73
CA ASN A 104 3.77 10.88 -11.65
C ASN A 104 3.58 12.40 -11.82
N ASN A 105 2.42 12.93 -11.43
CA ASN A 105 2.08 14.36 -11.53
C ASN A 105 2.16 15.12 -10.19
N ASN A 106 2.52 14.45 -9.08
CA ASN A 106 2.59 15.10 -7.77
C ASN A 106 3.94 15.79 -7.55
N LYS A 107 3.89 16.96 -6.88
CA LYS A 107 5.06 17.78 -6.55
C LYS A 107 5.98 17.12 -5.53
N LEU A 108 5.45 16.21 -4.73
CA LEU A 108 6.12 15.60 -3.60
C LEU A 108 6.93 14.39 -4.09
N LYS A 109 8.19 14.29 -3.70
CA LYS A 109 9.13 13.22 -4.10
C LYS A 109 9.57 12.46 -2.86
N THR A 110 10.14 11.27 -3.03
CA THR A 110 10.75 10.52 -1.91
C THR A 110 11.80 11.36 -1.17
N SER A 111 12.55 12.20 -1.89
CA SER A 111 13.51 13.13 -1.30
C SER A 111 12.89 14.29 -0.50
N ASP A 112 11.56 14.39 -0.43
CA ASP A 112 10.85 15.34 0.44
C ASP A 112 10.60 14.82 1.85
N PHE A 113 11.16 13.66 2.17
CA PHE A 113 11.17 13.10 3.53
C PHE A 113 12.59 13.07 4.11
N ALA A 114 12.71 13.28 5.41
CA ALA A 114 14.00 13.41 6.08
C ALA A 114 14.92 12.21 5.81
N GLN A 115 14.36 10.99 5.81
CA GLN A 115 15.16 9.78 5.61
C GLN A 115 15.84 9.69 4.24
N TYR A 116 15.34 10.45 3.26
CA TYR A 116 15.73 10.36 1.86
C TYR A 116 16.12 11.72 1.28
N GLU A 117 16.25 12.76 2.10
CA GLU A 117 16.48 14.13 1.63
C GLU A 117 17.77 14.28 0.79
N HIS A 118 18.80 13.51 1.15
CA HIS A 118 20.08 13.46 0.46
C HIS A 118 19.99 12.97 -0.99
N LEU A 119 18.92 12.27 -1.37
CA LEU A 119 18.70 11.84 -2.75
C LEU A 119 18.50 13.03 -3.70
N ALA A 120 17.98 14.15 -3.22
CA ALA A 120 17.88 15.37 -4.02
C ALA A 120 19.28 15.87 -4.44
N TYR A 121 20.21 15.91 -3.48
CA TYR A 121 21.59 16.31 -3.71
C TYR A 121 22.33 15.34 -4.66
N LEU A 122 22.17 14.02 -4.47
CA LEU A 122 22.76 13.04 -5.37
C LEU A 122 22.25 13.21 -6.80
N ASN A 123 20.96 13.47 -6.98
CA ASN A 123 20.35 13.67 -8.29
C ASN A 123 20.88 14.92 -9.01
N GLU A 124 21.11 16.01 -8.27
CA GLU A 124 21.74 17.22 -8.82
C GLU A 124 23.17 16.94 -9.32
N LEU A 125 23.96 16.16 -8.58
CA LEU A 125 25.32 15.78 -8.97
C LEU A 125 25.34 14.85 -10.19
N THR A 126 24.46 13.85 -10.25
CA THR A 126 24.40 12.92 -11.37
C THR A 126 23.92 13.60 -12.65
N ALA A 127 23.01 14.58 -12.55
CA ALA A 127 22.56 15.36 -13.70
C ALA A 127 23.70 16.15 -14.38
N GLN A 128 24.75 16.49 -13.62
CA GLN A 128 25.90 17.25 -14.10
C GLN A 128 27.09 16.36 -14.51
N ASN A 129 27.06 15.05 -14.21
CA ASN A 129 28.17 14.14 -14.45
C ASN A 129 27.70 12.77 -14.95
N ALA A 130 27.88 12.51 -16.24
CA ALA A 130 27.45 11.29 -16.91
C ALA A 130 28.16 10.02 -16.38
N GLN A 131 29.40 10.13 -15.91
CA GLN A 131 30.13 8.98 -15.34
C GLN A 131 29.58 8.60 -13.96
N LEU A 132 29.23 9.60 -13.13
CA LEU A 132 28.53 9.39 -11.86
C LEU A 132 27.13 8.79 -12.10
N ALA A 133 26.39 9.30 -13.09
CA ALA A 133 25.07 8.77 -13.45
C ALA A 133 25.14 7.29 -13.87
N ALA A 134 26.16 6.91 -14.67
CA ALA A 134 26.36 5.53 -15.10
C ALA A 134 26.73 4.59 -13.93
N ALA A 135 27.47 5.09 -12.93
CA ALA A 135 27.90 4.28 -11.78
C ALA A 135 26.81 4.13 -10.71
N LEU A 136 26.03 5.17 -10.45
CA LEU A 136 25.01 5.18 -9.41
C LEU A 136 23.65 4.68 -9.91
N GLY A 137 23.34 4.84 -11.20
CA GLY A 137 22.02 4.57 -11.76
C GLY A 137 21.00 5.66 -11.43
N ASN A 138 19.80 5.57 -12.04
CA ASN A 138 18.70 6.53 -11.86
C ASN A 138 17.54 5.98 -10.99
N ASP A 139 17.70 4.79 -10.41
CA ASP A 139 16.59 4.03 -9.79
C ASP A 139 16.15 4.57 -8.41
N TYR A 140 16.85 5.54 -7.84
CA TYR A 140 16.53 6.11 -6.53
C TYR A 140 15.23 6.92 -6.46
N LEU A 141 14.55 7.12 -7.60
CA LEU A 141 13.41 8.04 -7.75
C LEU A 141 12.05 7.36 -7.87
N VAL A 142 11.95 6.02 -7.72
CA VAL A 142 10.64 5.39 -7.83
C VAL A 142 9.78 5.78 -6.62
N ALA A 143 8.74 6.56 -6.91
CA ALA A 143 7.81 7.02 -5.91
C ALA A 143 6.77 5.92 -5.65
N PRO A 144 6.48 5.58 -4.39
CA PRO A 144 5.45 4.60 -4.07
C PRO A 144 4.05 5.14 -4.38
N ASP A 145 3.06 4.26 -4.53
CA ASP A 145 1.72 4.69 -4.99
C ASP A 145 1.01 5.57 -3.93
N VAL A 146 1.05 5.16 -2.67
CA VAL A 146 0.50 5.91 -1.52
C VAL A 146 1.56 6.01 -0.42
N VAL A 147 1.67 7.19 0.18
CA VAL A 147 2.54 7.44 1.35
C VAL A 147 1.75 7.90 2.56
N ILE A 148 2.25 7.50 3.71
CA ILE A 148 1.86 8.03 5.01
C ILE A 148 3.09 8.69 5.60
N TYR A 149 2.98 9.91 6.08
CA TYR A 149 4.09 10.60 6.73
C TYR A 149 3.64 11.38 7.96
N ARG A 150 4.60 11.66 8.83
CA ARG A 150 4.42 12.43 10.06
C ARG A 150 4.96 13.83 9.89
N ASP A 151 4.15 14.82 10.23
CA ASP A 151 4.59 16.22 10.28
C ASP A 151 5.59 16.46 11.42
N LEU A 152 6.35 17.56 11.31
CA LEU A 152 7.22 18.06 12.38
C LEU A 152 6.43 18.85 13.42
N TYR A 153 6.98 18.98 14.62
CA TYR A 153 6.34 19.64 15.76
C TYR A 153 7.13 20.87 16.20
N GLU A 154 6.40 21.91 16.57
CA GLU A 154 6.97 23.07 17.26
C GLU A 154 7.32 22.68 18.70
N ASP A 155 8.34 23.35 19.28
CA ASP A 155 8.73 23.10 20.67
C ASP A 155 7.57 23.35 21.66
N SER A 156 6.66 24.28 21.34
CA SER A 156 5.44 24.50 22.14
C SER A 156 4.50 23.30 22.18
N GLU A 157 4.44 22.51 21.09
CA GLU A 157 3.64 21.28 21.03
C GLU A 157 4.33 20.14 21.80
N ILE A 158 5.65 20.02 21.65
CA ILE A 158 6.46 19.01 22.34
C ILE A 158 6.43 19.24 23.86
N ASN A 159 6.49 20.51 24.27
CA ASN A 159 6.52 20.92 25.67
C ASN A 159 5.11 21.10 26.30
N ALA A 160 4.04 20.69 25.61
CA ALA A 160 2.67 20.99 26.02
C ALA A 160 2.28 20.43 27.41
N ALA A 161 2.77 19.25 27.76
CA ALA A 161 2.49 18.62 29.07
C ALA A 161 3.61 18.87 30.10
N GLN A 162 4.86 18.93 29.65
CA GLN A 162 6.04 19.15 30.49
C GLN A 162 7.16 19.72 29.62
N CYS A 163 8.12 20.44 30.22
CA CYS A 163 9.29 20.92 29.48
C CYS A 163 10.21 19.72 29.13
N ILE A 164 10.21 19.32 27.86
CA ILE A 164 11.02 18.20 27.33
C ILE A 164 12.28 18.73 26.63
N VAL A 165 12.16 19.83 25.89
CA VAL A 165 13.25 20.41 25.09
C VAL A 165 13.35 21.93 25.29
N ASP A 166 14.55 22.45 25.07
CA ASP A 166 14.87 23.87 25.04
C ASP A 166 15.78 24.19 23.84
N GLY A 167 16.36 25.38 23.85
CA GLY A 167 17.29 25.85 22.82
C GLY A 167 18.68 25.22 22.88
N ASP A 168 18.97 24.33 23.83
CA ASP A 168 20.30 23.78 24.09
C ASP A 168 20.41 22.27 23.86
N VAL A 169 19.33 21.51 24.07
CA VAL A 169 19.30 20.06 23.84
C VAL A 169 18.60 19.66 22.53
N SER A 170 18.76 18.40 22.12
CA SER A 170 17.98 17.79 21.00
C SER A 170 18.02 18.55 19.67
N LYS A 171 19.14 19.21 19.36
CA LYS A 171 19.35 20.09 18.18
C LYS A 171 19.45 19.36 16.83
N MET A 172 19.44 18.03 16.85
CA MET A 172 19.55 17.17 15.66
C MET A 172 18.37 16.18 15.56
N ALA A 173 17.34 16.33 16.39
CA ALA A 173 16.17 15.46 16.34
C ALA A 173 15.30 15.82 15.12
N ASP A 174 15.05 14.85 14.24
CA ASP A 174 14.32 15.08 12.98
C ASP A 174 12.90 15.59 13.17
N ILE A 175 12.24 15.19 14.27
CA ILE A 175 10.82 15.50 14.54
C ILE A 175 10.61 16.97 14.96
N ARG A 176 11.67 17.66 15.39
CA ARG A 176 11.62 19.04 15.87
C ARG A 176 11.72 20.00 14.71
N LYS A 177 10.68 20.79 14.50
CA LYS A 177 10.63 21.78 13.42
C LYS A 177 11.70 22.87 13.57
N ALA A 178 12.10 23.20 14.80
CA ALA A 178 13.15 24.18 15.10
C ALA A 178 14.54 23.81 14.54
N ASN A 179 14.82 22.52 14.35
CA ASN A 179 16.10 22.05 13.80
C ASN A 179 16.18 22.23 12.27
N GLY A 180 15.09 22.70 11.65
CA GLY A 180 14.89 22.52 10.22
C GLY A 180 14.68 21.05 9.87
N GLY A 181 14.44 20.76 8.60
CA GLY A 181 14.24 19.40 8.11
C GLY A 181 12.92 19.19 7.40
N LYS A 182 12.62 17.93 7.14
CA LYS A 182 11.48 17.49 6.33
C LYS A 182 10.59 16.51 7.10
N PRO A 183 9.31 16.33 6.71
CA PRO A 183 8.45 15.32 7.32
C PRO A 183 9.06 13.92 7.29
N LEU A 184 8.60 13.04 8.18
CA LEU A 184 9.11 11.67 8.30
C LEU A 184 8.23 10.71 7.51
N LEU A 185 8.78 9.99 6.53
CA LEU A 185 8.05 8.95 5.83
C LEU A 185 7.74 7.81 6.82
N HIS A 186 6.46 7.54 7.04
CA HIS A 186 6.00 6.49 7.95
C HIS A 186 5.71 5.19 7.20
N ALA A 187 5.07 5.28 6.04
CA ALA A 187 4.76 4.12 5.22
C ALA A 187 4.80 4.43 3.73
N SER A 188 5.20 3.41 2.98
CA SER A 188 5.13 3.26 1.53
C SER A 188 4.18 2.11 1.23
N VAL A 189 3.02 2.44 0.64
CA VAL A 189 1.97 1.49 0.31
C VAL A 189 1.86 1.41 -1.22
N SER A 190 2.28 0.29 -1.80
CA SER A 190 2.10 0.03 -3.23
C SER A 190 0.75 -0.65 -3.45
N ALA A 191 -0.11 -0.10 -4.30
CA ALA A 191 -1.45 -0.65 -4.56
C ALA A 191 -1.49 -1.26 -5.96
N LYS A 192 -1.63 -2.58 -6.04
CA LYS A 192 -1.59 -3.33 -7.30
C LYS A 192 -2.91 -4.05 -7.53
N TYR A 193 -3.75 -3.52 -8.42
CA TYR A 193 -5.07 -4.10 -8.67
C TYR A 193 -5.01 -5.56 -9.12
N THR A 194 -4.17 -5.87 -10.12
CA THR A 194 -3.86 -7.24 -10.55
C THR A 194 -2.37 -7.43 -10.71
N MET A 195 -1.91 -8.67 -10.49
CA MET A 195 -0.48 -9.00 -10.50
C MET A 195 -0.09 -9.76 -11.76
N ARG A 196 1.11 -9.44 -12.24
CA ARG A 196 1.87 -10.24 -13.20
C ARG A 196 3.27 -10.43 -12.62
N SER A 197 3.97 -11.49 -13.03
CA SER A 197 5.28 -11.85 -12.45
C SER A 197 6.33 -10.74 -12.59
N ASP A 198 6.28 -9.97 -13.68
CA ASP A 198 7.09 -8.77 -13.91
C ASP A 198 6.78 -7.64 -12.92
N ARG A 199 5.50 -7.42 -12.62
CA ARG A 199 5.05 -6.34 -11.70
C ARG A 199 5.39 -6.61 -10.23
N ALA A 200 5.53 -7.88 -9.86
CA ALA A 200 6.02 -8.25 -8.53
C ALA A 200 7.48 -7.80 -8.31
N GLN A 201 8.30 -7.82 -9.36
CA GLN A 201 9.69 -7.36 -9.29
C GLN A 201 9.78 -5.85 -9.10
N ASN A 202 8.92 -5.06 -9.76
CA ASN A 202 8.90 -3.60 -9.57
C ASN A 202 8.69 -3.21 -8.11
N SER A 203 7.73 -3.87 -7.43
CA SER A 203 7.45 -3.60 -6.01
C SER A 203 8.63 -3.97 -5.10
N ARG A 204 9.40 -5.03 -5.46
CA ARG A 204 10.63 -5.39 -4.74
C ARG A 204 11.76 -4.40 -4.98
N THR A 205 11.94 -3.92 -6.21
CA THR A 205 12.97 -2.92 -6.53
C THR A 205 12.67 -1.60 -5.82
N GLU A 206 11.42 -1.14 -5.82
CA GLU A 206 10.94 0.01 -5.04
C GLU A 206 11.29 -0.15 -3.56
N ALA A 207 10.94 -1.29 -2.98
CA ALA A 207 11.23 -1.61 -1.59
C ALA A 207 12.73 -1.58 -1.29
N LEU A 208 13.55 -2.24 -2.12
CA LEU A 208 15.00 -2.28 -1.98
C LEU A 208 15.63 -0.89 -2.04
N ASN A 209 15.09 0.01 -2.85
CA ASN A 209 15.56 1.40 -2.91
C ASN A 209 15.28 2.15 -1.61
N LEU A 210 14.08 2.00 -1.02
CA LEU A 210 13.77 2.56 0.28
C LEU A 210 14.65 1.98 1.39
N ILE A 211 14.94 0.68 1.34
CA ILE A 211 15.79 0.00 2.32
C ILE A 211 17.23 0.51 2.23
N ARG A 212 17.82 0.50 1.03
CA ARG A 212 19.25 0.79 0.82
C ARG A 212 19.60 2.26 1.04
N ASN A 213 18.68 3.17 0.76
CA ASN A 213 18.96 4.60 0.75
C ASN A 213 18.44 5.35 1.97
N ARG A 214 17.89 4.68 2.99
CA ARG A 214 17.39 5.40 4.17
C ARG A 214 18.54 5.96 5.03
N LYS A 215 18.32 7.12 5.62
CA LYS A 215 19.03 7.61 6.81
C LYS A 215 18.02 7.75 7.95
N GLY A 216 18.02 6.77 8.87
CA GLY A 216 17.04 6.70 9.96
C GLY A 216 16.18 5.43 9.91
N HIS A 217 15.02 5.48 10.55
CA HIS A 217 14.10 4.33 10.59
C HIS A 217 13.50 4.04 9.21
N LEU A 218 13.42 2.75 8.89
CA LEU A 218 12.76 2.27 7.69
C LEU A 218 11.25 2.54 7.81
N PRO A 219 10.60 3.16 6.81
CA PRO A 219 9.14 3.23 6.77
C PRO A 219 8.54 1.83 6.62
N HIS A 220 7.26 1.66 6.93
CA HIS A 220 6.54 0.45 6.54
C HIS A 220 6.56 0.30 5.02
N ILE A 221 6.87 -0.89 4.52
CA ILE A 221 6.87 -1.20 3.08
C ILE A 221 5.87 -2.33 2.84
N VAL A 222 4.69 -1.96 2.33
CA VAL A 222 3.57 -2.89 2.20
C VAL A 222 2.96 -2.86 0.81
N VAL A 223 2.28 -3.94 0.44
CA VAL A 223 1.54 -4.00 -0.81
C VAL A 223 0.08 -4.34 -0.55
N VAL A 224 -0.83 -3.59 -1.17
CA VAL A 224 -2.27 -3.89 -1.19
C VAL A 224 -2.64 -4.40 -2.57
N THR A 225 -3.42 -5.50 -2.66
CA THR A 225 -3.77 -6.08 -3.96
C THR A 225 -5.16 -6.70 -4.02
N ALA A 226 -5.74 -6.73 -5.23
CA ALA A 226 -6.95 -7.45 -5.56
C ALA A 226 -6.71 -8.67 -6.46
N GLU A 227 -5.46 -9.17 -6.54
CA GLU A 227 -5.12 -10.36 -7.30
C GLU A 227 -5.80 -11.63 -6.74
N PRO A 228 -6.63 -12.33 -7.55
CA PRO A 228 -7.35 -13.51 -7.09
C PRO A 228 -6.49 -14.79 -6.99
N MET A 229 -5.36 -14.89 -7.69
CA MET A 229 -4.60 -16.15 -7.78
C MET A 229 -3.56 -16.31 -6.66
N PRO A 230 -3.64 -17.38 -5.83
CA PRO A 230 -2.66 -17.63 -4.76
C PRO A 230 -1.20 -17.72 -5.21
N ASN A 231 -0.91 -18.31 -6.37
CA ASN A 231 0.46 -18.40 -6.89
C ASN A 231 1.04 -17.03 -7.29
N ARG A 232 0.20 -16.09 -7.74
CA ARG A 232 0.62 -14.71 -8.04
C ARG A 232 0.80 -13.89 -6.78
N LEU A 233 -0.07 -14.07 -5.79
CA LEU A 233 0.13 -13.52 -4.45
C LEU A 233 1.46 -14.02 -3.87
N ALA A 234 1.75 -15.31 -3.98
CA ALA A 234 2.97 -15.93 -3.52
C ALA A 234 4.23 -15.35 -4.18
N SER A 235 4.19 -15.02 -5.48
CA SER A 235 5.33 -14.44 -6.20
C SER A 235 5.84 -13.13 -5.58
N LEU A 236 4.96 -12.41 -4.89
CA LEU A 236 5.27 -11.17 -4.19
C LEU A 236 5.46 -11.40 -2.68
N ALA A 237 4.56 -12.15 -2.05
CA ALA A 237 4.50 -12.32 -0.60
C ALA A 237 5.57 -13.28 -0.05
N LEU A 238 6.04 -14.25 -0.86
CA LEU A 238 7.11 -15.16 -0.46
C LEU A 238 8.47 -14.47 -0.46
N GLY A 239 9.28 -14.84 0.53
CA GLY A 239 10.54 -14.16 0.82
C GLY A 239 10.37 -13.10 1.92
N THR A 240 11.49 -12.78 2.56
CA THR A 240 11.56 -11.86 3.70
C THR A 240 12.67 -10.85 3.44
N GLY A 241 12.45 -9.61 3.84
CA GLY A 241 13.48 -8.56 3.82
C GLY A 241 13.14 -7.35 2.96
N ASP A 242 12.32 -7.52 1.93
CA ASP A 242 11.94 -6.42 1.03
C ASP A 242 10.58 -5.81 1.43
N ILE A 243 9.54 -6.66 1.53
CA ILE A 243 8.16 -6.27 1.79
C ILE A 243 7.76 -6.78 3.17
N ASP A 244 7.23 -5.90 4.01
CA ASP A 244 6.80 -6.23 5.37
C ASP A 244 5.63 -7.22 5.34
N CYS A 245 4.58 -6.91 4.56
CA CYS A 245 3.42 -7.77 4.38
C CYS A 245 2.64 -7.39 3.11
N VAL A 246 1.88 -8.36 2.57
CA VAL A 246 0.88 -8.13 1.52
C VAL A 246 -0.50 -8.16 2.15
N TYR A 247 -1.38 -7.24 1.74
CA TYR A 247 -2.75 -7.14 2.22
C TYR A 247 -3.70 -7.36 1.04
N HIS A 248 -4.56 -8.36 1.15
CA HIS A 248 -5.57 -8.63 0.14
C HIS A 248 -6.82 -7.81 0.42
N PHE A 249 -7.41 -7.25 -0.64
CA PHE A 249 -8.58 -6.36 -0.55
C PHE A 249 -9.80 -7.03 0.10
N ALA A 250 -9.93 -8.35 -0.04
CA ALA A 250 -11.06 -9.17 0.44
C ALA A 250 -10.56 -10.56 0.86
N LEU A 251 -9.66 -10.65 1.85
CA LEU A 251 -8.96 -11.90 2.18
C LEU A 251 -9.93 -12.98 2.65
N TYR A 252 -10.92 -12.62 3.47
CA TYR A 252 -11.88 -13.58 4.01
C TYR A 252 -12.70 -14.24 2.89
N GLU A 253 -13.10 -13.45 1.90
CA GLU A 253 -13.83 -13.89 0.73
C GLU A 253 -12.93 -14.70 -0.21
N LEU A 254 -11.66 -14.31 -0.37
CA LEU A 254 -10.66 -15.07 -1.13
C LEU A 254 -10.45 -16.48 -0.53
N ILE A 255 -10.28 -16.60 0.78
CA ILE A 255 -10.09 -17.89 1.46
C ILE A 255 -11.27 -18.83 1.16
N ARG A 256 -12.50 -18.31 1.21
CA ARG A 256 -13.71 -19.09 0.91
C ARG A 256 -13.80 -19.45 -0.57
N ALA A 257 -13.54 -18.49 -1.46
CA ALA A 257 -13.55 -18.71 -2.90
C ALA A 257 -12.53 -19.77 -3.33
N VAL A 258 -11.29 -19.70 -2.83
CA VAL A 258 -10.25 -20.68 -3.16
C VAL A 258 -10.59 -22.07 -2.62
N LYS A 259 -11.19 -22.18 -1.42
CA LYS A 259 -11.66 -23.46 -0.89
C LYS A 259 -12.79 -24.10 -1.72
N GLU A 260 -13.65 -23.28 -2.32
CA GLU A 260 -14.80 -23.78 -3.07
C GLU A 260 -14.49 -24.10 -4.53
N VAL A 261 -13.70 -23.25 -5.20
CA VAL A 261 -13.46 -23.35 -6.66
C VAL A 261 -11.99 -23.40 -7.07
N GLY A 262 -11.07 -23.28 -6.11
CA GLY A 262 -9.63 -23.39 -6.34
C GLY A 262 -9.13 -24.84 -6.43
N SER A 263 -7.89 -25.02 -6.88
CA SER A 263 -7.20 -26.31 -6.80
C SER A 263 -6.64 -26.55 -5.39
N GLU A 264 -6.33 -27.80 -5.05
CA GLU A 264 -5.66 -28.15 -3.80
C GLU A 264 -4.37 -27.34 -3.60
N ASP A 265 -3.51 -27.25 -4.63
CA ASP A 265 -2.30 -26.42 -4.61
C ASP A 265 -2.59 -24.94 -4.29
N ALA A 266 -3.72 -24.41 -4.77
CA ALA A 266 -4.09 -23.02 -4.54
C ALA A 266 -4.53 -22.80 -3.09
N VAL A 267 -5.24 -23.78 -2.51
CA VAL A 267 -5.62 -23.80 -1.08
C VAL A 267 -4.36 -23.84 -0.22
N GLU A 268 -3.46 -24.80 -0.46
CA GLU A 268 -2.23 -24.97 0.31
C GLU A 268 -1.32 -23.73 0.23
N THR A 269 -1.17 -23.16 -0.97
CA THR A 269 -0.41 -21.93 -1.18
C THR A 269 -1.00 -20.79 -0.37
N LEU A 270 -2.32 -20.58 -0.43
CA LEU A 270 -2.98 -19.49 0.29
C LEU A 270 -2.85 -19.66 1.81
N GLU A 271 -3.06 -20.88 2.32
CA GLU A 271 -2.92 -21.18 3.74
C GLU A 271 -1.49 -20.94 4.23
N THR A 272 -0.49 -21.34 3.45
CA THR A 272 0.94 -21.08 3.74
C THR A 272 1.22 -19.59 3.87
N LEU A 273 0.68 -18.76 2.96
CA LEU A 273 0.88 -17.31 3.00
C LEU A 273 0.23 -16.65 4.23
N VAL A 274 -0.99 -17.07 4.59
CA VAL A 274 -1.73 -16.51 5.73
C VAL A 274 -1.09 -16.95 7.04
N GLN A 275 -0.81 -18.24 7.22
CA GLN A 275 -0.15 -18.78 8.43
C GLN A 275 1.28 -18.22 8.59
N GLY A 276 1.99 -18.04 7.49
CA GLY A 276 3.31 -17.42 7.45
C GLY A 276 3.30 -15.89 7.70
N LYS A 277 2.14 -15.28 7.98
CA LYS A 277 1.96 -13.83 8.16
C LYS A 277 2.49 -13.00 6.98
N ARG A 278 2.44 -13.57 5.77
CA ARG A 278 2.86 -12.93 4.52
C ARG A 278 1.69 -12.29 3.78
N LEU A 279 0.48 -12.77 4.05
CA LEU A 279 -0.77 -12.25 3.50
C LEU A 279 -1.78 -12.00 4.62
N LYS A 280 -2.34 -10.79 4.66
CA LYS A 280 -3.36 -10.33 5.64
C LYS A 280 -4.55 -9.68 4.93
N ASP A 281 -5.63 -9.38 5.66
CA ASP A 281 -6.77 -8.63 5.10
C ASP A 281 -6.45 -7.13 5.12
N ILE A 282 -7.02 -6.36 4.20
CA ILE A 282 -6.90 -4.89 4.20
C ILE A 282 -7.31 -4.27 5.56
N SER A 283 -8.20 -4.92 6.32
CA SER A 283 -8.57 -4.48 7.67
C SER A 283 -7.45 -4.56 8.70
N ASP A 284 -6.42 -5.37 8.47
CA ASP A 284 -5.29 -5.50 9.38
C ASP A 284 -4.28 -4.34 9.22
N LEU A 285 -4.20 -3.77 8.02
CA LEU A 285 -3.21 -2.75 7.66
C LEU A 285 -3.20 -1.52 8.59
N PRO A 286 -4.35 -0.90 8.96
CA PRO A 286 -4.34 0.26 9.83
C PRO A 286 -3.70 -0.02 11.21
N LEU A 287 -3.91 -1.21 11.76
CA LEU A 287 -3.32 -1.61 13.05
C LEU A 287 -1.84 -1.96 12.90
N ASP A 288 -1.44 -2.62 11.82
CA ASP A 288 -0.03 -2.92 11.54
C ASP A 288 0.79 -1.64 11.29
N LEU A 289 0.16 -0.56 10.82
CA LEU A 289 0.78 0.77 10.69
C LEU A 289 0.95 1.49 12.04
N ALA A 290 0.34 1.01 13.13
CA ALA A 290 0.34 1.66 14.43
C ALA A 290 1.40 1.11 15.40
N VAL A 291 2.24 0.18 14.96
CA VAL A 291 3.30 -0.45 15.78
C VAL A 291 4.49 0.46 16.08
#